data_AF-A0A659SGT2-F1
#
_entry.id   AF-A0A659SGT2-F1
#
_cell.length_a   1.000
_cell.length_b   1.000
_cell.length_c   1.000
_cell.angle_alpha   90.00
_cell.angle_beta   90.00
_cell.angle_gamma   90.00
#
_symmetry.space_group_name_H-M   'P 1'
#
loop_
_entity.id
_entity.type
_entity.pdbx_description
1 polymer ?
#
loop_
_entity_poly.entity_id
_entity_poly.type
_entity_poly.pdbx_seq_one_letter_code
_entity_poly.pdbx_strand_id
1 'polypeptide(L)'
;QGPTRDPQSQALVLRPMSRELPRRHRINLSFPATPTLQRAFPHPPMRLRERELVAWLSQTMARELDMDPDLLRFDFQDDALSPAFNVTAVQSKEISALLTLAQTLNVRIAAVTPDACALQRLLPFIPSGRQCLVWRDESLWLWAPRYAWGRRSARAATAGPARAGPLS
;
A
#
# COMPACT_ATOMS: atom_id res chain seq x y z
N GLN A 1 6.68 15.13 6.83
CA GLN A 1 5.64 15.14 5.78
C GLN A 1 6.32 15.61 4.51
N GLY A 2 6.58 14.74 3.54
CA GLY A 2 6.90 15.22 2.20
C GLY A 2 5.59 15.77 1.62
N PRO A 3 5.48 17.05 1.24
CA PRO A 3 4.31 17.50 0.52
C PRO A 3 4.16 16.62 -0.72
N THR A 4 2.92 16.35 -1.14
CA THR A 4 2.62 15.88 -2.49
C THR A 4 3.12 16.98 -3.42
N ARG A 5 4.42 16.92 -3.72
CA ARG A 5 5.15 17.90 -4.53
C ARG A 5 4.39 17.96 -5.83
N ASP A 6 4.14 19.17 -6.31
CA ASP A 6 3.40 19.40 -7.56
C ASP A 6 3.81 18.34 -8.61
N PRO A 7 2.85 17.56 -9.15
CA PRO A 7 3.16 16.45 -10.05
C PRO A 7 4.02 16.89 -11.25
N GLN A 8 3.87 18.14 -11.70
CA GLN A 8 4.68 18.68 -12.79
C GLN A 8 6.14 18.87 -12.36
N SER A 9 6.36 19.44 -11.19
CA SER A 9 7.69 19.57 -10.57
C SER A 9 8.35 18.21 -10.35
N GLN A 10 7.60 17.18 -9.93
CA GLN A 10 8.12 15.81 -9.80
C GLN A 10 8.49 15.22 -11.16
N ALA A 11 7.64 15.41 -12.18
CA ALA A 11 7.91 14.93 -13.53
C ALA A 11 9.21 15.51 -14.10
N LEU A 12 9.48 16.81 -13.87
CA LEU A 12 10.70 17.46 -14.31
C LEU A 12 11.95 16.80 -13.70
N VAL A 13 11.93 16.51 -12.40
CA VAL A 13 13.06 15.89 -11.69
C VAL A 13 13.30 14.45 -12.15
N LEU A 14 12.23 13.69 -12.41
CA LEU A 14 12.31 12.27 -12.78
C LEU A 14 12.53 12.03 -14.28
N ARG A 15 12.39 13.07 -15.12
CA ARG A 15 12.48 12.97 -16.58
C ARG A 15 13.82 12.43 -17.12
N PRO A 16 14.98 12.80 -16.55
CA PRO A 16 16.25 12.22 -17.00
C PRO A 16 16.28 10.71 -16.76
N MET A 17 15.94 10.28 -15.55
CA MET A 17 15.90 8.86 -15.18
C MET A 17 14.88 8.07 -16.02
N SER A 18 13.72 8.66 -16.35
CA SER A 18 12.72 7.97 -17.18
C SER A 18 13.20 7.69 -18.60
N ARG A 19 14.11 8.52 -19.15
CA ARG A 19 14.72 8.32 -20.47
C ARG A 19 15.79 7.22 -20.48
N GLU A 20 16.40 6.94 -19.34
CA GLU A 20 17.40 5.89 -19.17
C GLU A 20 16.75 4.50 -19.04
N LEU A 21 15.46 4.42 -18.71
CA LEU A 21 14.75 3.16 -18.59
C LEU A 21 14.54 2.49 -19.96
N PRO A 22 14.87 1.18 -20.13
CA PRO A 22 14.68 0.54 -21.41
C PRO A 22 13.18 0.37 -21.73
N ARG A 23 12.78 0.69 -22.97
CA ARG A 23 11.38 0.87 -23.42
C ARG A 23 10.38 -0.26 -23.09
N ARG A 24 10.85 -1.48 -22.81
CA ARG A 24 9.99 -2.64 -22.49
C ARG A 24 9.85 -2.92 -20.99
N HIS A 25 10.57 -2.20 -20.13
CA HIS A 25 10.50 -2.43 -18.69
C HIS A 25 9.21 -1.86 -18.11
N ARG A 26 8.67 -2.60 -17.13
CA ARG A 26 7.55 -2.17 -16.30
C ARG A 26 8.11 -1.86 -14.91
N ILE A 27 7.78 -0.70 -14.35
CA ILE A 27 8.25 -0.27 -13.03
C ILE A 27 7.19 -0.55 -11.96
N ASN A 28 7.61 -0.92 -10.76
CA ASN A 28 6.73 -0.91 -9.60
C ASN A 28 6.79 0.47 -8.99
N LEU A 29 5.64 1.12 -8.83
CA LEU A 29 5.56 2.46 -8.27
C LEU A 29 5.03 2.38 -6.85
N SER A 30 5.70 3.04 -5.91
CA SER A 30 5.26 3.15 -4.54
C SER A 30 4.80 4.55 -4.15
N PHE A 31 3.77 4.63 -3.33
CA PHE A 31 3.28 5.87 -2.71
C PHE A 31 3.35 5.74 -1.18
N PRO A 32 3.36 6.87 -0.44
CA PRO A 32 3.37 6.82 1.02
C PRO A 32 2.22 5.96 1.55
N ALA A 33 2.49 5.05 2.48
CA ALA A 33 1.44 4.23 3.06
C ALA A 33 0.47 5.02 3.95
N THR A 34 0.79 6.26 4.33
CA THR A 34 -0.04 7.10 5.22
C THR A 34 -1.51 7.27 4.79
N PRO A 35 -1.84 7.57 3.52
CA PRO A 35 -3.22 7.61 3.02
C PRO A 35 -3.91 6.25 2.89
N THR A 36 -3.20 5.14 3.13
CA THR A 36 -3.80 3.82 3.03
C THR A 36 -4.55 3.46 4.30
N LEU A 37 -5.69 2.80 4.10
CA LEU A 37 -6.38 2.04 5.10
C LEU A 37 -6.06 0.56 4.91
N GLN A 38 -5.73 -0.13 6.00
CA GLN A 38 -5.63 -1.60 6.04
C GLN A 38 -6.68 -2.14 7.01
N ARG A 39 -7.51 -3.08 6.54
CA ARG A 39 -8.56 -3.72 7.35
C ARG A 39 -8.67 -5.20 7.01
N ALA A 40 -8.94 -6.02 8.02
CA ALA A 40 -9.27 -7.42 7.85
C ALA A 40 -10.79 -7.56 7.64
N PHE A 41 -11.20 -8.32 6.64
CA PHE A 41 -12.60 -8.66 6.37
C PHE A 41 -12.79 -10.17 6.41
N PRO A 42 -13.82 -10.69 7.10
CA PRO A 42 -14.08 -12.12 7.10
C PRO A 42 -14.36 -12.62 5.68
N HIS A 43 -14.05 -13.87 5.40
CA HIS A 43 -14.46 -14.50 4.15
C HIS A 43 -16.00 -14.48 4.01
N PRO A 44 -16.53 -14.30 2.79
CA PRO A 44 -17.97 -14.38 2.58
C PRO A 44 -18.50 -15.77 2.95
N PRO A 45 -19.72 -15.86 3.51
CA PRO A 45 -20.29 -17.13 3.99
C PRO A 45 -20.57 -18.14 2.86
N MET A 46 -20.50 -17.69 1.61
CA MET A 46 -20.71 -18.48 0.42
C MET A 46 -19.55 -18.28 -0.55
N ARG A 47 -19.26 -19.30 -1.37
CA ARG A 47 -18.24 -19.21 -2.42
C ARG A 47 -18.71 -18.28 -3.53
N LEU A 48 -18.08 -17.12 -3.64
CA LEU A 48 -18.27 -16.15 -4.71
C LEU A 48 -17.24 -16.38 -5.82
N ARG A 49 -17.61 -16.10 -7.07
CA ARG A 49 -16.63 -15.98 -8.16
C ARG A 49 -15.81 -14.70 -7.98
N GLU A 50 -14.64 -14.62 -8.60
CA GLU A 50 -13.73 -13.47 -8.47
C GLU A 50 -14.42 -12.11 -8.65
N ARG A 51 -15.24 -11.96 -9.69
CA ARG A 51 -15.98 -10.71 -9.94
C ARG A 51 -16.97 -10.35 -8.82
N GLU A 52 -17.67 -11.35 -8.31
CA GLU A 52 -18.65 -11.20 -7.23
C GLU A 52 -17.96 -10.90 -5.90
N LEU A 53 -16.82 -11.54 -5.66
CA LEU A 53 -15.97 -11.31 -4.50
C LEU A 53 -15.45 -9.86 -4.48
N VAL A 54 -14.90 -9.38 -5.60
CA VAL A 54 -14.43 -8.00 -5.74
C VAL A 54 -15.57 -7.00 -5.52
N ALA A 55 -16.74 -7.24 -6.13
CA ALA A 55 -17.90 -6.38 -5.93
C ALA A 55 -18.36 -6.35 -4.46
N TRP A 56 -18.42 -7.51 -3.82
CA TRP A 56 -18.78 -7.65 -2.42
C TRP A 56 -17.78 -6.96 -1.47
N LEU A 57 -16.48 -7.13 -1.69
CA LEU A 57 -15.42 -6.45 -0.92
C LEU A 57 -15.50 -4.94 -1.09
N SER A 58 -15.65 -4.45 -2.33
CA SER A 58 -15.78 -3.02 -2.62
C SER A 58 -16.95 -2.40 -1.87
N GLN A 59 -18.13 -3.01 -1.95
CA GLN A 59 -19.33 -2.53 -1.26
C GLN A 59 -19.18 -2.59 0.26
N THR A 60 -18.59 -3.66 0.78
CA THR A 60 -18.39 -3.83 2.23
C THR A 60 -17.42 -2.80 2.77
N MET A 61 -16.32 -2.54 2.08
CA MET A 61 -15.40 -1.47 2.44
C MET A 61 -16.00 -0.08 2.35
N ALA A 62 -16.72 0.21 1.27
CA ALA A 62 -17.37 1.51 1.05
C ALA A 62 -18.30 1.85 2.22
N ARG A 63 -19.09 0.88 2.69
CA ARG A 63 -19.94 1.02 3.88
C ARG A 63 -19.13 1.27 5.15
N GLU A 64 -18.09 0.49 5.40
CA GLU A 64 -17.24 0.67 6.59
C GLU A 64 -16.52 2.02 6.63
N LEU A 65 -16.23 2.59 5.46
CA LEU A 65 -15.49 3.85 5.33
C LEU A 65 -16.37 5.08 5.15
N ASP A 66 -17.69 4.89 5.09
CA ASP A 66 -18.64 5.94 4.73
C ASP A 66 -18.19 6.71 3.48
N MET A 67 -17.82 5.96 2.43
CA MET A 67 -17.23 6.49 1.21
C MET A 67 -17.84 5.83 -0.02
N ASP A 68 -17.98 6.61 -1.09
CA ASP A 68 -18.40 6.08 -2.39
C ASP A 68 -17.41 5.00 -2.89
N PRO A 69 -17.88 3.80 -3.29
CA PRO A 69 -17.01 2.73 -3.80
C PRO A 69 -16.18 3.15 -5.02
N ASP A 70 -16.67 4.08 -5.86
CA ASP A 70 -15.95 4.53 -7.05
C ASP A 70 -14.74 5.43 -6.70
N LEU A 71 -14.77 6.03 -5.50
CA LEU A 71 -13.66 6.80 -4.94
C LEU A 71 -12.61 5.93 -4.26
N LEU A 72 -12.84 4.62 -4.13
CA LEU A 72 -11.89 3.69 -3.53
C LEU A 72 -11.12 2.92 -4.60
N ARG A 73 -9.83 2.72 -4.32
CA ARG A 73 -8.99 1.74 -5.00
C ARG A 73 -8.48 0.79 -3.94
N PHE A 74 -8.58 -0.50 -4.21
CA PHE A 74 -8.21 -1.49 -3.22
C PHE A 74 -7.58 -2.73 -3.85
N ASP A 75 -6.86 -3.42 -3.01
CA ASP A 75 -6.27 -4.72 -3.28
C ASP A 75 -6.44 -5.58 -2.01
N PHE A 76 -6.49 -6.89 -2.17
CA PHE A 76 -6.71 -7.81 -1.06
C PHE A 76 -5.85 -9.07 -1.20
N GLN A 77 -5.49 -9.63 -0.05
CA GLN A 77 -4.75 -10.88 0.05
C GLN A 77 -5.34 -11.69 1.21
N ASP A 78 -5.25 -13.01 1.13
CA ASP A 78 -5.59 -13.84 2.28
C ASP A 78 -4.66 -13.54 3.45
N ASP A 79 -5.24 -13.47 4.64
CA ASP A 79 -4.49 -13.43 5.88
C ASP A 79 -3.89 -14.81 6.15
N ALA A 80 -2.58 -14.85 6.39
CA ALA A 80 -1.88 -16.07 6.72
C ALA A 80 -2.24 -16.60 8.13
N LEU A 81 -2.78 -15.74 9.00
CA LEU A 81 -3.01 -16.04 10.42
C LEU A 81 -4.49 -16.21 10.77
N SER A 82 -5.41 -15.77 9.91
CA SER A 82 -6.85 -15.83 10.17
C SER A 82 -7.63 -16.10 8.89
N PRO A 83 -8.85 -16.68 8.95
CA PRO A 83 -9.71 -16.89 7.79
C PRO A 83 -10.38 -15.56 7.38
N ALA A 84 -9.55 -14.62 6.93
CA ALA A 84 -9.96 -13.27 6.54
C ALA A 84 -9.13 -12.78 5.36
N PHE A 85 -9.66 -11.79 4.64
CA PHE A 85 -8.91 -10.99 3.69
C PHE A 85 -8.29 -9.79 4.39
N ASN A 86 -6.99 -9.61 4.21
CA ASN A 86 -6.31 -8.36 4.48
C ASN A 86 -6.48 -7.44 3.29
N VAL A 87 -7.31 -6.41 3.47
CA VAL A 87 -7.65 -5.47 2.41
C VAL A 87 -6.90 -4.17 2.63
N THR A 88 -6.23 -3.70 1.58
CA THR A 88 -5.57 -2.40 1.51
C THR A 88 -6.37 -1.49 0.60
N ALA A 89 -6.77 -0.33 1.11
CA ALA A 89 -7.57 0.65 0.40
C ALA A 89 -6.93 2.03 0.39
N VAL A 90 -7.17 2.79 -0.67
CA VAL A 90 -6.72 4.17 -0.81
C VAL A 90 -7.73 4.96 -1.64
N GLN A 91 -7.82 6.27 -1.41
CA GLN A 91 -8.64 7.14 -2.25
C GLN A 91 -8.10 7.19 -3.68
N SER A 92 -9.00 7.12 -4.66
CA SER A 92 -8.70 7.12 -6.10
C SER A 92 -7.87 8.34 -6.54
N LYS A 93 -8.02 9.49 -5.88
CA LYS A 93 -7.23 10.70 -6.17
C LYS A 93 -5.72 10.50 -5.96
N GLU A 94 -5.33 9.74 -4.94
CA GLU A 94 -3.91 9.49 -4.62
C GLU A 94 -3.26 8.63 -5.70
N ILE A 95 -3.99 7.65 -6.21
CA ILE A 95 -3.55 6.79 -7.31
C ILE A 95 -3.57 7.55 -8.63
N SER A 96 -4.61 8.33 -8.89
CA SER A 96 -4.76 9.12 -10.12
C SER A 96 -3.59 10.09 -10.32
N ALA A 97 -3.14 10.78 -9.26
CA ALA A 97 -1.97 11.65 -9.33
C ALA A 97 -0.71 10.90 -9.77
N LEU A 98 -0.49 9.70 -9.22
CA LEU A 98 0.62 8.81 -9.55
C LEU A 98 0.55 8.31 -11.01
N LEU A 99 -0.64 7.94 -11.48
CA LEU A 99 -0.86 7.48 -12.84
C LEU A 99 -0.62 8.62 -13.84
N THR A 100 -1.07 9.84 -13.55
CA THR A 100 -0.80 11.04 -14.35
C THR A 100 0.69 11.34 -14.44
N LEU A 101 1.42 11.21 -13.32
CA LEU A 101 2.88 11.38 -13.30
C LEU A 101 3.56 10.33 -14.20
N ALA A 102 3.17 9.06 -14.10
CA ALA A 102 3.73 7.99 -14.92
C ALA A 102 3.45 8.17 -16.42
N GLN A 103 2.24 8.64 -16.77
CA GLN A 103 1.90 8.99 -18.16
C GLN A 103 2.78 10.14 -18.67
N THR A 104 2.98 11.19 -17.86
CA THR A 104 3.83 12.33 -18.19
C THR A 104 5.29 11.92 -18.40
N LEU A 105 5.77 10.94 -17.63
CA LEU A 105 7.11 10.37 -17.74
C LEU A 105 7.23 9.30 -18.83
N ASN A 106 6.13 8.90 -19.47
CA ASN A 106 6.02 7.82 -20.45
C ASN A 106 6.61 6.49 -19.94
N VAL A 107 6.36 6.16 -18.67
CA VAL A 107 6.80 4.89 -18.04
C VAL A 107 5.65 3.91 -17.94
N ARG A 108 5.95 2.62 -18.15
CA ARG A 108 4.95 1.55 -18.01
C ARG A 108 4.93 1.05 -16.58
N ILE A 109 3.77 1.07 -15.94
CA ILE A 109 3.62 0.59 -14.55
C ILE A 109 3.32 -0.91 -14.54
N ALA A 110 4.04 -1.66 -13.70
CA ALA A 110 3.77 -3.06 -13.40
C ALA A 110 2.71 -3.21 -12.31
N ALA A 111 2.90 -2.49 -11.20
CA ALA A 111 2.01 -2.44 -10.05
C ALA A 111 2.18 -1.10 -9.33
N VAL A 112 1.14 -0.68 -8.62
CA VAL A 112 1.17 0.44 -7.67
C VAL A 112 0.91 -0.12 -6.29
N THR A 113 1.86 0.05 -5.37
CA THR A 113 1.74 -0.50 -4.01
C THR A 113 2.13 0.54 -2.97
N PRO A 114 1.63 0.47 -1.74
CA PRO A 114 2.17 1.29 -0.65
C PRO A 114 3.69 1.05 -0.48
N ASP A 115 4.44 2.07 -0.08
CA ASP A 115 5.89 1.99 0.17
C ASP A 115 6.27 0.89 1.18
N ALA A 116 5.47 0.74 2.24
CA ALA A 116 5.62 -0.33 3.21
C ALA A 116 5.47 -1.72 2.57
N CYS A 117 4.49 -1.91 1.69
CA CYS A 117 4.31 -3.14 0.92
C CYS A 117 5.48 -3.36 -0.05
N ALA A 118 6.01 -2.30 -0.65
CA ALA A 118 7.14 -2.39 -1.59
C ALA A 118 8.40 -3.00 -0.95
N LEU A 119 8.60 -2.83 0.36
CA LEU A 119 9.70 -3.47 1.11
C LEU A 119 9.69 -5.00 0.99
N GLN A 120 8.53 -5.63 0.82
CA GLN A 120 8.43 -7.09 0.68
C GLN A 120 9.24 -7.62 -0.52
N ARG A 121 9.40 -6.82 -1.58
CA ARG A 121 10.20 -7.17 -2.76
C ARG A 121 11.69 -7.31 -2.45
N LEU A 122 12.14 -6.75 -1.33
CA LEU A 122 13.52 -6.82 -0.88
C LEU A 122 13.78 -8.03 0.04
N LEU A 123 12.75 -8.73 0.50
CA LEU A 123 12.88 -9.91 1.38
C LEU A 123 13.77 -11.01 0.79
N PRO A 124 13.78 -11.31 -0.52
CA PRO A 124 14.69 -12.32 -1.08
C PRO A 124 16.19 -12.00 -0.91
N PHE A 125 16.54 -10.74 -0.60
CA PHE A 125 17.93 -10.27 -0.50
C PHE A 125 18.41 -10.14 0.96
N ILE A 126 17.58 -10.42 1.95
CA ILE A 126 18.00 -10.34 3.36
C ILE A 126 18.63 -11.65 3.84
N PRO A 127 19.54 -11.62 4.82
CA PRO A 127 20.16 -12.84 5.34
C PRO A 127 19.14 -13.85 5.88
N SER A 128 19.43 -15.14 5.68
CA SER A 128 18.63 -16.25 6.17
C SER A 128 18.31 -16.13 7.66
N GLY A 129 17.09 -16.50 8.04
CA GLY A 129 16.58 -16.39 9.42
C GLY A 129 15.91 -15.06 9.76
N ARG A 130 16.03 -14.03 8.90
CA ARG A 130 15.23 -12.80 9.02
C ARG A 130 13.94 -12.94 8.22
N GLN A 131 12.84 -12.47 8.79
CA GLN A 131 11.50 -12.59 8.20
C GLN A 131 10.79 -11.25 8.00
N CYS A 132 11.42 -10.14 8.40
CA CYS A 132 10.83 -8.81 8.36
C CYS A 132 11.90 -7.78 7.99
N LEU A 133 11.54 -6.89 7.09
CA LEU A 133 12.29 -5.67 6.81
C LEU A 133 11.68 -4.51 7.57
N VAL A 134 12.54 -3.65 8.10
CA VAL A 134 12.13 -2.43 8.79
C VAL A 134 12.90 -1.27 8.18
N TRP A 135 12.19 -0.21 7.83
CA TRP A 135 12.75 1.04 7.34
C TRP A 135 12.22 2.19 8.18
N ARG A 136 13.03 3.23 8.37
CA ARG A 136 12.66 4.40 9.16
C ARG A 136 13.22 5.67 8.52
N ASP A 137 12.39 6.70 8.45
CA ASP A 137 12.84 8.10 8.34
C ASP A 137 12.53 8.90 9.62
N GLU A 138 12.75 10.21 9.59
CA GLU A 138 12.50 11.10 10.73
C GLU A 138 11.04 11.09 11.22
N SER A 139 10.09 10.72 10.35
CA SER A 139 8.66 10.86 10.56
C SER A 139 7.89 9.54 10.60
N LEU A 140 8.44 8.45 10.06
CA LEU A 140 7.73 7.22 9.80
C LEU A 140 8.61 5.98 10.00
N TRP A 141 8.04 4.97 10.63
CA TRP A 141 8.49 3.58 10.59
C TRP A 141 7.63 2.80 9.62
N LEU A 142 8.28 2.02 8.77
CA LEU A 142 7.68 1.04 7.89
C LEU A 142 8.23 -0.34 8.23
N TRP A 143 7.38 -1.35 8.18
CA TRP A 143 7.83 -2.73 8.30
C TRP A 143 7.05 -3.64 7.37
N ALA A 144 7.70 -4.74 6.97
CA ALA A 144 7.16 -5.67 6.01
C ALA A 144 7.68 -7.09 6.26
N PRO A 145 6.90 -7.94 6.97
CA PRO A 145 7.04 -9.38 6.87
C PRO A 145 6.52 -9.91 5.52
N ARG A 146 6.68 -11.22 5.29
CA ARG A 146 6.31 -11.87 4.01
C ARG A 146 4.86 -11.67 3.57
N TYR A 147 3.90 -11.66 4.50
CA TYR A 147 2.46 -11.67 4.20
C TYR A 147 1.71 -10.47 4.77
N ALA A 148 2.42 -9.52 5.36
CA ALA A 148 1.83 -8.31 5.92
C ALA A 148 2.83 -7.16 5.81
N TRP A 149 2.35 -5.96 6.08
CA TRP A 149 3.17 -4.78 6.22
C TRP A 149 2.42 -3.79 7.10
N GLY A 150 3.16 -2.84 7.66
CA GLY A 150 2.55 -1.80 8.46
C GLY A 150 3.39 -0.55 8.50
N ARG A 151 2.79 0.47 9.13
CA ARG A 151 3.37 1.79 9.30
C ARG A 151 3.05 2.33 10.67
N ARG A 152 3.94 3.17 11.20
CA ARG A 152 3.70 3.94 12.44
C ARG A 152 4.45 5.25 12.36
N SER A 153 3.86 6.35 12.84
CA SER A 153 4.60 7.61 12.92
C SER A 153 5.75 7.49 13.92
N ALA A 154 6.92 8.05 13.59
CA ALA A 154 8.10 8.02 14.45
C ALA A 154 7.83 8.66 15.82
N ARG A 155 7.02 9.74 15.86
CA ARG A 155 6.57 10.39 17.10
C ARG A 155 5.69 9.50 17.97
N ALA A 156 4.81 8.69 17.38
CA ALA A 156 3.97 7.76 18.13
C ALA A 156 4.71 6.46 18.52
N ALA A 157 5.84 6.15 17.88
CA ALA A 157 6.67 5.00 18.23
C ALA A 157 7.56 5.26 19.45
N THR A 158 7.93 6.52 19.70
CA THR A 158 8.67 6.94 20.91
C THR A 158 7.78 7.16 22.12
N ALA A 159 6.47 7.36 21.91
CA ALA A 159 5.50 7.11 22.97
C ALA A 159 5.43 5.58 23.11
N GLY A 160 5.83 5.04 24.26
CA GLY A 160 5.80 3.59 24.51
C GLY A 160 4.44 2.97 24.18
N PRO A 161 4.36 1.63 24.03
CA PRO A 161 3.08 0.99 23.72
C PRO A 161 2.05 1.46 24.75
N ALA A 162 1.00 2.14 24.29
CA ALA A 162 -0.19 2.33 25.10
C ALA A 162 -0.58 0.92 25.54
N ARG A 163 -0.48 0.67 26.86
CA ARG A 163 -0.77 -0.61 27.49
C ARG A 163 -2.05 -1.16 26.86
N ALA A 164 -1.93 -2.26 26.12
CA ALA A 164 -3.08 -3.11 25.86
C ALA A 164 -3.62 -3.49 27.24
N GLY A 165 -4.81 -2.98 27.56
CA GLY A 165 -5.53 -3.41 28.75
C GLY A 165 -5.72 -4.92 28.72
N PRO A 166 -5.70 -5.60 29.88
CA PRO A 166 -5.93 -7.03 29.91
C PRO A 166 -7.33 -7.33 29.36
N LEU A 167 -7.41 -8.28 28.43
CA LEU A 167 -8.65 -8.97 28.12
C LEU A 167 -9.12 -9.66 29.42
N SER A 168 -10.25 -9.21 29.96
CA SER A 168 -11.06 -9.95 30.93
C SER A 168 -12.30 -10.46 30.20
#